data_AF-A0A9D9CBU3-F1
#
_entry.id   AF-A0A9D9CBU3-F1
#
_cell.length_a   1.000
_cell.length_b   1.000
_cell.length_c   1.000
_cell.angle_alpha   90.00
_cell.angle_beta   90.00
_cell.angle_gamma   90.00
#
_symmetry.space_group_name_H-M   'P 1'
#
loop_
_entity.id
_entity.type
_entity.pdbx_description
1 polymer ?
#
loop_
_entity_poly.entity_id
_entity_poly.type
_entity_poly.pdbx_seq_one_letter_code
_entity_poly.pdbx_strand_id
1 'polypeptide(L)'
;MQFFVKPGTELEWFEKWKETRLKWHKALGLGDEKYRYHDHEKLAHYANAATDIEFQMPFGFKEVEGIHSRTNFDLSNHEKYSGKSIKYFDPESNESYVPYVIETSIGVDRTFLSILAGCFEEEKLENGETRVVLHLPACLAPVKLAVLPLVKKDGLPEKAREIMDDLKFNFKCQYDEKDSIGKRYRRQDAIGTPFCVTIDHETLNDNCVTLRNRDTMQQERIAIADLKDYISKAVSMTELLKKQR
;
A
#
# COMPACT_ATOMS: atom_id res chain seq x y z
N MET A 1 0.55 6.84 -15.88
CA MET A 1 1.14 8.19 -15.75
C MET A 1 1.93 8.46 -17.01
N GLN A 2 1.84 9.66 -17.59
CA GLN A 2 2.68 10.09 -18.71
C GLN A 2 3.57 11.23 -18.25
N PHE A 3 4.87 11.11 -18.52
CA PHE A 3 5.91 12.04 -18.12
C PHE A 3 6.60 12.58 -19.37
N PHE A 4 6.43 13.87 -19.61
CA PHE A 4 6.93 14.54 -20.82
C PHE A 4 8.37 14.98 -20.61
N VAL A 5 9.25 14.61 -21.55
CA VAL A 5 10.69 14.85 -21.47
C VAL A 5 11.20 15.48 -22.76
N LYS A 6 12.34 16.15 -22.66
CA LYS A 6 13.03 16.70 -23.81
C LYS A 6 13.56 15.54 -24.69
N PRO A 7 13.38 15.58 -26.02
CA PRO A 7 13.97 14.59 -26.91
C PRO A 7 15.48 14.48 -26.67
N GLY A 8 16.00 13.24 -26.59
CA GLY A 8 17.40 12.95 -26.29
C GLY A 8 17.67 12.70 -24.80
N THR A 9 16.72 12.95 -23.91
CA THR A 9 16.85 12.68 -22.46
C THR A 9 16.00 11.48 -22.00
N GLU A 10 15.24 10.87 -22.91
CA GLU A 10 14.22 9.87 -22.56
C GLU A 10 14.81 8.62 -21.90
N LEU A 11 15.99 8.17 -22.32
CA LEU A 11 16.59 6.96 -21.74
C LEU A 11 17.12 7.19 -20.33
N GLU A 12 17.59 8.40 -20.02
CA GLU A 12 17.97 8.79 -18.66
C GLU A 12 16.73 8.81 -17.73
N TRP A 13 15.64 9.40 -18.22
CA TRP A 13 14.37 9.42 -17.49
C TRP A 13 13.73 8.03 -17.36
N PHE A 14 13.87 7.18 -18.39
CA PHE A 14 13.39 5.81 -18.38
C PHE A 14 14.03 5.00 -17.25
N GLU A 15 15.36 5.03 -17.12
CA GLU A 15 16.06 4.35 -16.03
C GLU A 15 15.69 4.91 -14.65
N LYS A 16 15.58 6.24 -14.53
CA LYS A 16 15.11 6.87 -13.29
C LYS A 16 13.70 6.42 -12.90
N TRP A 17 12.80 6.31 -13.87
CA TRP A 17 11.44 5.82 -13.63
C TRP A 17 11.41 4.34 -13.29
N LYS A 18 12.22 3.49 -13.93
CA LYS A 18 12.39 2.07 -13.55
C LYS A 18 12.72 1.93 -12.07
N GLU A 19 13.79 2.57 -11.63
CA GLU A 19 14.22 2.54 -10.22
C GLU A 19 13.15 3.09 -9.27
N THR A 20 12.55 4.23 -9.62
CA THR A 20 11.53 4.88 -8.80
C THR A 20 10.31 3.98 -8.60
N ARG A 21 9.85 3.32 -9.66
CA ARG A 21 8.68 2.45 -9.61
C ARG A 21 8.97 1.13 -8.89
N LEU A 22 10.15 0.53 -9.10
CA LEU A 22 10.52 -0.67 -8.33
C LEU A 22 10.63 -0.36 -6.82
N LYS A 23 11.25 0.77 -6.44
CA LYS A 23 11.29 1.23 -5.04
C LYS A 23 9.88 1.42 -4.46
N TRP A 24 8.94 1.96 -5.23
CA TRP A 24 7.56 2.11 -4.81
C TRP A 24 6.88 0.76 -4.52
N HIS A 25 7.06 -0.24 -5.39
CA HIS A 25 6.53 -1.59 -5.16
C HIS A 25 7.15 -2.24 -3.91
N LYS A 26 8.48 -2.17 -3.78
CA LYS A 26 9.21 -2.68 -2.61
C LYS A 26 8.83 -2.00 -1.30
N ALA A 27 8.41 -0.73 -1.35
CA ALA A 27 7.90 0.01 -0.19
C ALA A 27 6.76 -0.71 0.54
N LEU A 28 5.99 -1.53 -0.18
CA LEU A 28 4.88 -2.30 0.36
C LEU A 28 5.34 -3.47 1.24
N GLY A 29 6.62 -3.81 1.26
CA GLY A 29 7.18 -4.81 2.18
C GLY A 29 6.73 -6.24 1.90
N LEU A 30 6.43 -6.58 0.64
CA LEU A 30 5.92 -7.91 0.26
C LEU A 30 7.03 -8.98 0.07
N GLY A 31 8.30 -8.60 0.17
CA GLY A 31 9.47 -9.40 -0.16
C GLY A 31 10.17 -8.88 -1.42
N ASP A 32 11.36 -8.31 -1.26
CA ASP A 32 12.13 -7.69 -2.34
C ASP A 32 12.49 -8.69 -3.46
N GLU A 33 12.71 -9.94 -3.07
CA GLU A 33 13.02 -11.08 -3.93
C GLU A 33 11.87 -11.49 -4.85
N LYS A 34 10.63 -11.07 -4.53
CA LYS A 34 9.45 -11.36 -5.35
C LYS A 34 9.31 -10.43 -6.55
N TYR A 35 10.16 -9.40 -6.66
CA TYR A 35 10.14 -8.46 -7.78
C TYR A 35 11.32 -8.66 -8.72
N ARG A 36 11.06 -8.51 -10.02
CA ARG A 36 12.12 -8.47 -11.04
C ARG A 36 11.74 -7.55 -12.19
N TYR A 37 12.75 -7.10 -12.92
CA TYR A 37 12.55 -6.50 -14.23
C TYR A 37 12.50 -7.56 -15.31
N HIS A 38 11.70 -7.29 -16.34
CA HIS A 38 11.65 -8.03 -17.57
C HIS A 38 11.74 -7.04 -18.73
N ASP A 39 12.93 -6.94 -19.33
CA ASP A 39 13.17 -6.06 -20.47
C ASP A 39 12.66 -6.71 -21.76
N HIS A 40 11.97 -5.92 -22.59
CA HIS A 40 11.40 -6.41 -23.85
C HIS A 40 12.42 -6.39 -24.98
N GLU A 41 12.71 -7.55 -25.59
CA GLU A 41 13.55 -7.62 -26.80
C GLU A 41 12.83 -7.13 -28.06
N LYS A 42 11.51 -7.35 -28.13
CA LYS A 42 10.67 -6.94 -29.26
C LYS A 42 9.80 -5.75 -28.86
N LEU A 43 10.29 -4.56 -29.17
CA LEU A 43 9.60 -3.31 -28.88
C LEU A 43 8.45 -3.07 -29.86
N ALA A 44 7.40 -2.39 -29.39
CA ALA A 44 6.43 -1.78 -30.28
C ALA A 44 7.13 -0.74 -31.18
N HIS A 45 6.63 -0.55 -32.41
CA HIS A 45 7.26 0.32 -33.41
C HIS A 45 7.46 1.78 -32.98
N TYR A 46 6.76 2.23 -31.94
CA TYR A 46 6.84 3.58 -31.38
C TYR A 46 7.72 3.68 -30.13
N ALA A 47 8.20 2.56 -29.58
CA ALA A 47 8.97 2.52 -28.35
C ALA A 47 10.45 2.28 -28.63
N ASN A 48 11.33 2.99 -27.92
CA ASN A 48 12.78 2.77 -27.97
C ASN A 48 13.33 2.11 -26.69
N ALA A 49 12.50 1.96 -25.65
CA ALA A 49 12.78 1.12 -24.48
C ALA A 49 11.46 0.70 -23.81
N ALA A 50 11.42 -0.53 -23.30
CA ALA A 50 10.28 -1.03 -22.52
C ALA A 50 10.74 -2.10 -21.52
N THR A 51 10.25 -1.97 -20.29
CA THR A 51 10.53 -2.89 -19.19
C THR A 51 9.27 -3.10 -18.38
N ASP A 52 8.99 -4.35 -18.04
CA ASP A 52 7.95 -4.69 -17.08
C ASP A 52 8.56 -4.91 -15.69
N ILE A 53 7.86 -4.42 -14.66
CA ILE A 53 8.03 -4.91 -13.30
C ILE A 53 7.10 -6.10 -13.13
N GLU A 54 7.68 -7.26 -12.83
CA GLU A 54 6.93 -8.48 -12.54
C GLU A 54 6.97 -8.80 -11.04
N PHE A 55 5.88 -9.39 -10.54
CA PHE A 55 5.76 -9.91 -9.19
C PHE A 55 5.56 -11.43 -9.19
N GLN A 56 6.19 -12.12 -8.23
CA GLN A 56 6.08 -13.56 -8.05
C GLN A 56 4.72 -13.94 -7.43
N MET A 57 3.76 -14.28 -8.28
CA MET A 57 2.48 -14.84 -7.85
C MET A 57 2.61 -16.33 -7.51
N PRO A 58 1.63 -16.93 -6.80
CA PRO A 58 1.59 -18.38 -6.56
C PRO A 58 1.63 -19.24 -7.84
N PHE A 59 1.25 -18.65 -8.98
CA PHE A 59 1.23 -19.28 -10.30
C PHE A 59 2.32 -18.72 -11.24
N GLY A 60 3.38 -18.14 -10.67
CA GLY A 60 4.57 -17.65 -11.38
C GLY A 60 4.60 -16.13 -11.54
N PHE A 61 5.68 -15.64 -12.17
CA PHE A 61 5.85 -14.21 -12.40
C PHE A 61 4.79 -13.66 -13.35
N LYS A 62 4.23 -12.51 -12.98
CA LYS A 62 3.29 -11.73 -13.79
C LYS A 62 3.65 -10.26 -13.73
N GLU A 63 3.53 -9.59 -14.86
CA GLU A 63 3.62 -8.14 -14.99
C GLU A 63 2.59 -7.45 -14.09
N VAL A 64 3.06 -6.51 -13.27
CA VAL A 64 2.22 -5.63 -12.43
C VAL A 64 2.25 -4.17 -12.90
N GLU A 65 3.34 -3.77 -13.54
CA GLU A 65 3.51 -2.43 -14.10
C GLU A 65 4.45 -2.45 -15.30
N GLY A 66 4.05 -1.81 -16.40
CA GLY A 66 4.88 -1.59 -17.58
C GLY A 66 5.44 -0.18 -17.61
N ILE A 67 6.72 -0.05 -17.96
CA ILE A 67 7.44 1.22 -18.10
C ILE A 67 7.95 1.31 -19.54
N HIS A 68 7.57 2.37 -20.23
CA HIS A 68 7.81 2.50 -21.67
C HIS A 68 8.36 3.89 -22.01
N SER A 69 9.38 3.93 -22.86
CA SER A 69 9.77 5.14 -23.57
C SER A 69 9.16 5.11 -24.98
N ARG A 70 8.12 5.92 -25.20
CA ARG A 70 7.27 5.92 -26.40
C ARG A 70 7.64 6.99 -27.42
N THR A 71 8.80 7.64 -27.23
CA THR A 71 9.26 8.77 -28.03
C THR A 71 8.17 9.85 -28.15
N ASN A 72 8.00 10.50 -29.31
CA ASN A 72 6.95 11.47 -29.57
C ASN A 72 5.79 10.92 -30.41
N PHE A 73 5.68 9.59 -30.59
CA PHE A 73 4.74 8.99 -31.53
C PHE A 73 3.29 9.41 -31.28
N ASP A 74 2.85 9.31 -30.02
CA ASP A 74 1.48 9.63 -29.63
C ASP A 74 1.14 11.09 -29.89
N LEU A 75 2.02 11.98 -29.42
CA LEU A 75 1.87 13.41 -29.57
C LEU A 75 1.90 13.81 -31.04
N SER A 76 2.89 13.37 -31.81
CA SER A 76 3.02 13.71 -33.24
C SER A 76 1.78 13.31 -34.05
N ASN A 77 1.19 12.16 -33.75
CA ASN A 77 -0.07 11.74 -34.36
C ASN A 77 -1.24 12.65 -33.96
N HIS A 78 -1.36 12.99 -32.67
CA HIS A 78 -2.39 13.93 -32.23
C HIS A 78 -2.25 15.32 -32.86
N GLU A 79 -1.03 15.86 -32.99
CA GLU A 79 -0.78 17.13 -33.69
C GLU A 79 -1.27 17.05 -35.14
N LYS A 80 -0.85 16.00 -35.86
CA LYS A 80 -1.19 15.78 -37.27
C LYS A 80 -2.69 15.72 -37.52
N TYR A 81 -3.43 14.95 -36.72
CA TYR A 81 -4.87 14.72 -36.96
C TYR A 81 -5.77 15.79 -36.35
N SER A 82 -5.31 16.49 -35.30
CA SER A 82 -6.09 17.58 -34.70
C SER A 82 -5.88 18.93 -35.39
N GLY A 83 -4.75 19.11 -36.10
CA GLY A 83 -4.34 20.40 -36.68
C GLY A 83 -3.97 21.45 -35.64
N LYS A 84 -3.91 21.10 -34.34
CA LYS A 84 -3.50 21.99 -33.26
C LYS A 84 -2.06 21.68 -32.88
N SER A 85 -1.24 22.72 -32.77
CA SER A 85 0.13 22.51 -32.31
C SER A 85 0.15 22.14 -30.82
N ILE A 86 1.00 21.18 -30.49
CA ILE A 86 1.22 20.66 -29.13
C ILE A 86 2.69 20.78 -28.71
N LYS A 87 3.47 21.55 -29.48
CA LYS A 87 4.87 21.79 -29.18
C LYS A 87 5.01 22.53 -27.86
N TYR A 88 5.98 22.11 -27.07
CA TYR A 88 6.44 22.82 -25.90
C TYR A 88 7.55 23.81 -26.32
N PHE A 89 7.48 25.04 -25.82
CA PHE A 89 8.57 26.01 -25.96
C PHE A 89 9.45 25.95 -24.70
N ASP A 90 10.71 25.58 -24.88
CA ASP A 90 11.72 25.52 -23.83
C ASP A 90 12.44 26.88 -23.75
N PRO A 91 12.23 27.67 -22.68
CA PRO A 91 12.86 28.99 -22.54
C PRO A 91 14.37 28.90 -22.28
N GLU A 92 14.90 27.77 -21.82
CA GLU A 92 16.33 27.61 -21.54
C GLU A 92 17.11 27.40 -22.84
N SER A 93 16.59 26.58 -23.76
CA SER A 93 17.21 26.38 -25.08
C SER A 93 16.65 27.27 -26.18
N ASN A 94 15.56 28.02 -25.92
CA ASN A 94 14.86 28.86 -26.88
C ASN A 94 14.37 28.08 -28.13
N GLU A 95 13.92 26.84 -27.92
CA GLU A 95 13.48 25.93 -28.99
C GLU A 95 12.05 25.44 -28.75
N SER A 96 11.35 25.09 -29.83
CA SER A 96 10.05 24.42 -29.75
C SER A 96 10.15 22.98 -30.25
N TYR A 97 9.70 22.03 -29.45
CA TYR A 97 9.72 20.61 -29.79
C TYR A 97 8.45 19.88 -29.35
N VAL A 98 8.15 18.74 -29.98
CA VAL A 98 7.16 17.80 -29.46
C VAL A 98 7.87 16.93 -28.41
N PRO A 99 7.44 16.95 -27.14
CA PRO A 99 8.10 16.17 -26.09
C PRO A 99 8.10 14.67 -26.38
N TYR A 100 9.06 13.98 -25.81
CA TYR A 100 9.02 12.52 -25.71
C TYR A 100 8.22 12.11 -24.47
N VAL A 101 7.65 10.92 -24.48
CA VAL A 101 6.78 10.42 -23.40
C VAL A 101 7.40 9.19 -22.75
N ILE A 102 7.69 9.29 -21.44
CA ILE A 102 7.88 8.13 -20.58
C ILE A 102 6.53 7.81 -19.94
N GLU A 103 6.07 6.59 -20.13
CA GLU A 103 4.82 6.11 -19.56
C GLU A 103 5.10 5.03 -18.52
N THR A 104 4.51 5.19 -17.33
CA THR A 104 4.41 4.10 -16.36
C THR A 104 2.93 3.74 -16.21
N SER A 105 2.61 2.47 -16.45
CA SER A 105 1.24 1.97 -16.47
C SER A 105 1.11 0.80 -15.50
N ILE A 106 0.36 1.02 -14.42
CA ILE A 106 0.16 0.04 -13.35
C ILE A 106 -1.26 -0.51 -13.41
N GLY A 107 -1.40 -1.83 -13.33
CA GLY A 107 -2.70 -2.47 -13.23
C GLY A 107 -3.19 -2.47 -11.78
N VAL A 108 -4.25 -1.71 -11.47
CA VAL A 108 -4.80 -1.62 -10.09
C VAL A 108 -5.24 -3.00 -9.59
N ASP A 109 -5.97 -3.76 -10.39
CA ASP A 109 -6.43 -5.11 -10.04
C ASP A 109 -5.27 -6.08 -9.83
N ARG A 110 -4.25 -6.03 -10.69
CA ARG A 110 -3.04 -6.86 -10.55
C ARG A 110 -2.25 -6.47 -9.30
N THR A 111 -2.17 -5.18 -8.99
CA THR A 111 -1.51 -4.68 -7.78
C THR A 111 -2.25 -5.17 -6.53
N PHE A 112 -3.58 -5.07 -6.52
CA PHE A 112 -4.42 -5.60 -5.44
C PHE A 112 -4.21 -7.11 -5.24
N LEU A 113 -4.22 -7.88 -6.34
CA LEU A 113 -3.95 -9.32 -6.29
C LEU A 113 -2.55 -9.63 -5.78
N SER A 114 -1.53 -8.87 -6.20
CA SER A 114 -0.14 -9.03 -5.75
C SER A 114 -0.02 -8.81 -4.24
N ILE A 115 -0.70 -7.78 -3.72
CA ILE A 115 -0.74 -7.49 -2.28
C ILE A 115 -1.39 -8.66 -1.53
N LEU A 116 -2.58 -9.11 -1.96
CA LEU A 116 -3.25 -10.23 -1.31
C LEU A 116 -2.41 -11.51 -1.33
N ALA A 117 -1.84 -11.85 -2.48
CA ALA A 117 -1.00 -13.04 -2.63
C ALA A 117 0.30 -12.93 -1.84
N GLY A 118 0.89 -11.72 -1.75
CA GLY A 118 2.12 -11.47 -1.02
C GLY A 118 1.96 -11.42 0.50
N CYS A 119 0.76 -11.10 0.98
CA CYS A 119 0.45 -10.92 2.40
C CYS A 119 -0.24 -12.13 3.06
N PHE A 120 -0.77 -13.07 2.29
CA PHE A 120 -1.50 -14.22 2.84
C PHE A 120 -0.56 -15.25 3.45
N GLU A 121 -0.83 -15.62 4.70
CA GLU A 121 -0.11 -16.68 5.40
C GLU A 121 -1.05 -17.55 6.24
N GLU A 122 -0.87 -18.87 6.16
CA GLU A 122 -1.37 -19.82 7.15
C GLU A 122 -0.26 -20.10 8.16
N GLU A 123 -0.18 -19.26 9.19
CA GLU A 123 0.90 -19.27 10.17
C GLU A 123 0.65 -20.36 11.21
N LYS A 124 1.67 -21.21 11.43
CA LYS A 124 1.68 -22.20 12.52
C LYS A 124 2.27 -21.59 13.77
N LEU A 125 1.52 -21.64 14.87
CA LEU A 125 1.88 -21.06 16.15
C LEU A 125 2.62 -22.06 17.03
N GLU A 126 3.32 -21.55 18.04
CA GLU A 126 4.09 -22.35 18.99
C GLU A 126 3.24 -23.38 19.76
N ASN A 127 1.97 -23.06 20.00
CA ASN A 127 1.02 -23.94 20.67
C ASN A 127 0.46 -25.07 19.78
N GLY A 128 0.91 -25.16 18.51
CA GLY A 128 0.47 -26.16 17.54
C GLY A 128 -0.82 -25.80 16.79
N GLU A 129 -1.48 -24.69 17.12
CA GLU A 129 -2.60 -24.17 16.34
C GLU A 129 -2.12 -23.44 15.08
N THR A 130 -3.02 -23.25 14.11
CA THR A 130 -2.79 -22.41 12.93
C THR A 130 -3.68 -21.17 12.95
N ARG A 131 -3.22 -20.10 12.31
CA ARG A 131 -4.04 -18.92 12.00
C ARG A 131 -3.90 -18.52 10.55
N VAL A 132 -4.99 -18.02 10.00
CA VAL A 132 -4.95 -17.26 8.74
C VAL A 132 -4.68 -15.81 9.11
N VAL A 133 -3.66 -15.22 8.48
CA VAL A 133 -3.31 -13.81 8.66
C VAL A 133 -3.03 -13.18 7.30
N LEU A 134 -3.55 -11.96 7.12
CA LEU A 134 -3.19 -11.10 5.99
C LEU A 134 -2.23 -10.03 6.51
N HIS A 135 -0.95 -10.14 6.18
CA HIS A 135 0.10 -9.17 6.51
C HIS A 135 0.01 -7.89 5.66
N LEU A 136 -1.19 -7.35 5.47
CA LEU A 136 -1.42 -6.12 4.71
C LEU A 136 -0.56 -4.98 5.28
N PRO A 137 0.09 -4.17 4.43
CA PRO A 137 0.71 -2.94 4.89
C PRO A 137 -0.33 -2.12 5.68
N ALA A 138 0.03 -1.64 6.87
CA ALA A 138 -0.93 -1.01 7.77
C ALA A 138 -1.68 0.18 7.13
N CYS A 139 -1.00 0.91 6.24
CA CYS A 139 -1.60 2.00 5.46
C CYS A 139 -2.64 1.55 4.42
N LEU A 140 -2.61 0.28 3.99
CA LEU A 140 -3.55 -0.32 3.03
C LEU A 140 -4.64 -1.17 3.68
N ALA A 141 -4.49 -1.58 4.94
CA ALA A 141 -5.49 -2.40 5.63
C ALA A 141 -6.90 -1.76 5.58
N PRO A 142 -7.96 -2.51 5.23
CA PRO A 142 -9.31 -1.95 5.08
C PRO A 142 -9.88 -1.45 6.41
N VAL A 143 -9.52 -2.11 7.51
CA VAL A 143 -9.80 -1.69 8.88
C VAL A 143 -8.45 -1.43 9.55
N LYS A 144 -8.31 -0.29 10.23
CA LYS A 144 -7.06 0.13 10.89
C LYS A 144 -7.02 -0.30 12.34
N LEU A 145 -8.18 -0.27 12.99
CA LEU A 145 -8.32 -0.51 14.43
C LEU A 145 -9.59 -1.30 14.71
N ALA A 146 -9.45 -2.45 15.36
CA ALA A 146 -10.57 -3.13 15.98
C ALA A 146 -10.68 -2.71 17.46
N VAL A 147 -11.89 -2.43 17.93
CA VAL A 147 -12.17 -2.03 19.32
C VAL A 147 -13.04 -3.10 19.97
N LEU A 148 -12.50 -3.76 21.00
CA LEU A 148 -12.97 -5.06 21.49
C LEU A 148 -13.19 -5.01 23.02
N PRO A 149 -14.43 -4.81 23.51
CA PRO A 149 -14.67 -4.91 24.95
C PRO A 149 -14.53 -6.36 25.41
N LEU A 150 -13.81 -6.61 26.51
CA LEU A 150 -13.52 -7.97 27.00
C LEU A 150 -14.82 -8.75 27.26
N VAL A 151 -15.81 -8.09 27.87
CA VAL A 151 -17.15 -8.62 28.13
C VAL A 151 -18.24 -7.67 27.65
N LYS A 152 -19.45 -8.20 27.45
CA LYS A 152 -20.63 -7.46 26.95
C LYS A 152 -21.43 -6.73 28.04
N LYS A 153 -20.77 -6.34 29.12
CA LYS A 153 -21.43 -5.79 30.31
C LYS A 153 -20.43 -4.94 31.09
N ASP A 154 -20.87 -4.45 32.24
CA ASP A 154 -20.03 -3.77 33.24
C ASP A 154 -19.39 -2.47 32.72
N GLY A 155 -20.06 -1.77 31.79
CA GLY A 155 -19.61 -0.48 31.26
C GLY A 155 -18.52 -0.57 30.17
N LEU A 156 -17.97 -1.76 29.89
CA LEU A 156 -16.92 -1.93 28.89
C LEU A 156 -17.40 -1.65 27.46
N PRO A 157 -18.60 -2.09 27.03
CA PRO A 157 -19.15 -1.74 25.72
C PRO A 157 -19.29 -0.23 25.51
N GLU A 158 -19.72 0.49 26.55
CA GLU A 158 -19.88 1.94 26.54
C GLU A 158 -18.52 2.63 26.37
N LYS A 159 -17.52 2.24 27.17
CA LYS A 159 -16.16 2.78 27.05
C LYS A 159 -15.51 2.45 25.71
N ALA A 160 -15.75 1.26 25.17
CA ALA A 160 -15.30 0.86 23.85
C ALA A 160 -15.91 1.73 22.74
N ARG A 161 -17.20 2.06 22.84
CA ARG A 161 -17.87 2.95 21.88
C ARG A 161 -17.38 4.39 21.98
N GLU A 162 -17.15 4.89 23.19
CA GLU A 162 -16.53 6.21 23.42
C GLU A 162 -15.18 6.30 22.68
N ILE A 163 -14.27 5.35 22.92
CA ILE A 163 -12.96 5.31 22.25
C ILE A 163 -13.11 5.21 20.73
N MET A 164 -14.06 4.39 20.25
CA MET A 164 -14.30 4.26 18.81
C MET A 164 -14.84 5.56 18.21
N ASP A 165 -15.74 6.26 18.91
CA ASP A 165 -16.34 7.51 18.44
C ASP A 165 -15.31 8.64 18.34
N ASP A 166 -14.33 8.67 19.23
CA ASP A 166 -13.20 9.61 19.17
C ASP A 166 -12.25 9.33 17.99
N LEU A 167 -12.09 8.06 17.62
CA LEU A 167 -11.10 7.62 16.63
C LEU A 167 -11.66 7.43 15.21
N LYS A 168 -12.97 7.23 15.04
CA LYS A 168 -13.60 6.86 13.75
C LYS A 168 -13.47 7.91 12.63
N PHE A 169 -13.24 9.17 12.98
CA PHE A 169 -13.01 10.23 11.98
C PHE A 169 -11.57 10.23 11.47
N ASN A 170 -10.63 9.65 12.23
CA ASN A 170 -9.24 9.50 11.83
C ASN A 170 -9.00 8.15 11.14
N PHE A 171 -9.70 7.11 11.55
CA PHE A 171 -9.44 5.74 11.09
C PHE A 171 -10.71 4.98 10.78
N LYS A 172 -10.60 4.02 9.85
CA LYS A 172 -11.63 2.98 9.72
C LYS A 172 -11.54 2.04 10.91
N CYS A 173 -12.42 2.24 11.88
CA CYS A 173 -12.55 1.39 13.06
C CYS A 173 -13.62 0.30 12.87
N GLN A 174 -13.47 -0.82 13.59
CA GLN A 174 -14.49 -1.86 13.68
C GLN A 174 -14.72 -2.25 15.14
N TYR A 175 -15.98 -2.27 15.57
CA TYR A 175 -16.37 -2.79 16.87
C TYR A 175 -16.72 -4.28 16.78
N ASP A 176 -16.27 -5.08 17.74
CA ASP A 176 -16.67 -6.49 17.84
C ASP A 176 -16.69 -6.96 19.31
N GLU A 177 -17.85 -7.47 19.71
CA GLU A 177 -18.09 -8.01 21.05
C GLU A 177 -18.50 -9.50 21.02
N LYS A 178 -18.58 -10.13 19.85
CA LYS A 178 -19.10 -11.50 19.71
C LYS A 178 -18.00 -12.53 19.99
N ASP A 179 -18.34 -13.62 20.67
CA ASP A 179 -17.42 -14.73 21.03
C ASP A 179 -16.26 -14.31 21.97
N SER A 180 -15.34 -15.23 22.23
CA SER A 180 -14.14 -14.97 23.04
C SER A 180 -13.18 -14.00 22.36
N ILE A 181 -12.36 -13.30 23.16
CA ILE A 181 -11.38 -12.33 22.66
C ILE A 181 -10.41 -12.94 21.64
N GLY A 182 -9.96 -14.18 21.88
CA GLY A 182 -9.10 -14.90 20.93
C GLY A 182 -9.75 -15.10 19.55
N LYS A 183 -11.05 -15.47 19.51
CA LYS A 183 -11.77 -15.62 18.23
C LYS A 183 -11.93 -14.27 17.52
N ARG A 184 -12.07 -13.17 18.26
CA ARG A 184 -12.10 -11.82 17.67
C ARG A 184 -10.76 -11.45 17.05
N TYR A 185 -9.65 -11.69 17.75
CA TYR A 185 -8.32 -11.50 17.17
C TYR A 185 -8.11 -12.32 15.90
N ARG A 186 -8.51 -13.60 15.88
CA ARG A 186 -8.42 -14.44 14.67
C ARG A 186 -9.18 -13.84 13.48
N ARG A 187 -10.38 -13.28 13.70
CA ARG A 187 -11.15 -12.61 12.63
C ARG A 187 -10.42 -11.38 12.09
N GLN A 188 -9.81 -10.60 12.98
CA GLN A 188 -9.10 -9.37 12.63
C GLN A 188 -7.77 -9.67 11.92
N ASP A 189 -7.04 -10.70 12.37
CA ASP A 189 -5.83 -11.19 11.70
C ASP A 189 -6.15 -11.64 10.26
N ALA A 190 -7.23 -12.40 10.08
CA ALA A 190 -7.65 -12.92 8.76
C ALA A 190 -8.09 -11.84 7.76
N ILE A 191 -8.54 -10.67 8.23
CA ILE A 191 -8.86 -9.52 7.35
C ILE A 191 -7.75 -8.46 7.31
N GLY A 192 -6.62 -8.74 7.98
CA GLY A 192 -5.42 -7.91 7.97
C GLY A 192 -5.53 -6.61 8.76
N THR A 193 -6.42 -6.51 9.74
CA THR A 193 -6.48 -5.35 10.65
C THR A 193 -5.19 -5.27 11.46
N PRO A 194 -4.40 -4.18 11.39
CA PRO A 194 -3.07 -4.13 11.99
C PRO A 194 -3.10 -4.03 13.52
N PHE A 195 -4.15 -3.42 14.08
CA PHE A 195 -4.26 -3.17 15.52
C PHE A 195 -5.61 -3.58 16.09
N CYS A 196 -5.58 -4.23 17.25
CA CYS A 196 -6.78 -4.49 18.06
C CYS A 196 -6.60 -3.87 19.44
N VAL A 197 -7.56 -3.06 19.89
CA VAL A 197 -7.63 -2.51 21.23
C VAL A 197 -8.63 -3.31 22.05
N THR A 198 -8.21 -3.82 23.20
CA THR A 198 -9.07 -4.50 24.16
C THR A 198 -9.34 -3.61 25.36
N ILE A 199 -10.63 -3.50 25.71
CA ILE A 199 -11.12 -2.74 26.86
C ILE A 199 -11.46 -3.75 27.96
N ASP A 200 -10.74 -3.70 29.08
CA ASP A 200 -10.90 -4.56 30.24
C ASP A 200 -11.41 -3.78 31.46
N HIS A 201 -11.63 -4.46 32.59
CA HIS A 201 -12.11 -3.82 33.82
C HIS A 201 -11.10 -2.80 34.39
N GLU A 202 -9.80 -3.01 34.18
CA GLU A 202 -8.78 -2.08 34.64
C GLU A 202 -8.82 -0.77 33.85
N THR A 203 -9.21 -0.82 32.57
CA THR A 203 -9.36 0.34 31.68
C THR A 203 -10.24 1.43 32.29
N LEU A 204 -11.31 1.04 33.00
CA LEU A 204 -12.23 1.98 33.65
C LEU A 204 -11.59 2.76 34.81
N ASN A 205 -10.51 2.22 35.38
CA ASN A 205 -9.80 2.82 36.51
C ASN A 205 -8.57 3.63 36.06
N ASP A 206 -7.82 3.13 35.08
CA ASP A 206 -6.52 3.69 34.69
C ASP A 206 -6.52 4.44 33.35
N ASN A 207 -7.62 4.41 32.59
CA ASN A 207 -7.72 4.94 31.22
C ASN A 207 -6.62 4.43 30.28
N CYS A 208 -6.14 3.22 30.51
CA CYS A 208 -5.24 2.51 29.62
C CYS A 208 -5.96 1.32 28.99
N VAL A 209 -5.59 1.00 27.75
CA VAL A 209 -6.13 -0.15 27.02
C VAL A 209 -5.00 -1.07 26.59
N THR A 210 -5.34 -2.33 26.32
CA THR A 210 -4.40 -3.27 25.73
C THR A 210 -4.43 -3.16 24.21
N LEU A 211 -3.34 -2.68 23.61
CA LEU A 211 -3.14 -2.63 22.17
C LEU A 211 -2.38 -3.88 21.71
N ARG A 212 -2.96 -4.65 20.79
CA ARG A 212 -2.35 -5.82 20.17
C ARG A 212 -1.93 -5.53 18.74
N ASN A 213 -0.68 -5.83 18.40
CA ASN A 213 -0.15 -5.82 17.03
C ASN A 213 -0.48 -7.14 16.31
N ARG A 214 -0.97 -7.07 15.07
CA ARG A 214 -1.31 -8.23 14.24
C ARG A 214 -0.11 -9.15 13.97
N ASP A 215 1.00 -8.55 13.53
CA ASP A 215 2.16 -9.25 13.01
C ASP A 215 2.94 -9.90 14.14
N THR A 216 3.32 -9.13 15.16
CA THR A 216 4.12 -9.64 16.29
C THR A 216 3.30 -10.37 17.34
N MET A 217 1.97 -10.26 17.30
CA MET A 217 1.05 -10.73 18.34
C MET A 217 1.27 -10.12 19.73
N GLN A 218 2.23 -9.20 19.88
CA GLN A 218 2.57 -8.55 21.15
C GLN A 218 1.42 -7.65 21.61
N GLN A 219 1.26 -7.60 22.92
CA GLN A 219 0.27 -6.79 23.62
C GLN A 219 0.99 -5.78 24.49
N GLU A 220 0.61 -4.51 24.38
CA GLU A 220 1.13 -3.42 25.20
C GLU A 220 -0.02 -2.63 25.83
N ARG A 221 0.17 -2.18 27.08
CA ARG A 221 -0.80 -1.34 27.77
C ARG A 221 -0.46 0.12 27.48
N ILE A 222 -1.35 0.82 26.79
CA ILE A 222 -1.15 2.20 26.32
C ILE A 222 -2.28 3.10 26.82
N ALA A 223 -1.97 4.36 27.16
CA ALA A 223 -2.98 5.34 27.53
C ALA A 223 -3.91 5.61 26.35
N ILE A 224 -5.22 5.75 26.61
CA ILE A 224 -6.21 6.05 25.57
C ILE A 224 -5.86 7.34 24.83
N ALA A 225 -5.31 8.33 25.53
CA ALA A 225 -4.90 9.61 24.96
C ALA A 225 -3.83 9.48 23.85
N ASP A 226 -2.97 8.45 23.92
CA ASP A 226 -1.86 8.26 22.98
C ASP A 226 -2.26 7.42 21.76
N LEU A 227 -3.41 6.75 21.79
CA LEU A 227 -3.86 5.84 20.73
C LEU A 227 -3.92 6.52 19.36
N LYS A 228 -4.44 7.75 19.32
CA LYS A 228 -4.61 8.49 18.06
C LYS A 228 -3.28 8.72 17.38
N ASP A 229 -2.28 9.21 18.11
CA ASP A 229 -0.98 9.54 17.55
C ASP A 229 -0.19 8.28 17.18
N TYR A 230 -0.24 7.26 18.05
CA TYR A 230 0.37 5.96 17.77
C TYR A 230 -0.16 5.36 16.46
N ILE A 231 -1.50 5.23 16.34
CA ILE A 231 -2.13 4.61 15.18
C ILE A 231 -1.90 5.48 13.94
N SER A 232 -2.01 6.81 14.04
CA SER A 232 -1.76 7.74 12.92
C SER A 232 -0.39 7.52 12.30
N LYS A 233 0.65 7.41 13.13
CA LYS A 233 2.01 7.17 12.66
C LYS A 233 2.14 5.79 12.02
N ALA A 234 1.58 4.76 12.65
CA ALA A 234 1.71 3.37 12.20
C ALA A 234 0.98 3.09 10.88
N VAL A 235 -0.17 3.73 10.63
CA VAL A 235 -0.98 3.51 9.42
C VAL A 235 -0.75 4.56 8.33
N SER A 236 0.25 5.44 8.50
CA SER A 236 0.52 6.52 7.57
C SER A 236 1.17 6.03 6.28
N MET A 237 0.54 6.35 5.15
CA MET A 237 1.16 6.16 3.83
C MET A 237 2.43 7.01 3.67
N THR A 238 2.44 8.21 4.25
CA THR A 238 3.61 9.10 4.21
C THR A 238 4.81 8.48 4.92
N GLU A 239 4.60 7.88 6.09
CA GLU A 239 5.70 7.23 6.82
C GLU A 239 6.21 5.99 6.09
N LEU A 240 5.32 5.23 5.42
CA LEU A 240 5.73 4.12 4.56
C LEU A 240 6.62 4.58 3.39
N LEU A 241 6.20 5.63 2.67
CA LEU A 241 6.92 6.11 1.49
C LEU A 241 8.23 6.86 1.84
N LYS A 242 8.33 7.46 3.03
CA LYS A 242 9.57 8.10 3.50
C LYS A 242 10.72 7.12 3.70
N LYS A 243 10.44 5.85 4.05
CA LYS A 243 11.46 4.81 4.25
C LYS A 243 12.23 4.45 2.97
N GLN A 244 11.73 4.87 1.81
CA GLN A 244 12.29 4.56 0.49
C GLN A 244 13.02 5.74 -0.17
N ARG A 245 13.11 6.88 0.55
CA ARG A 245 13.91 8.04 0.15
C ARG A 245 15.25 7.97 0.86
#